data_AF-A0A9W6YKL9-F1
#
_entry.id   AF-A0A9W6YKL9-F1
#
_cell.length_a   1.000
_cell.length_b   1.000
_cell.length_c   1.000
_cell.angle_alpha   90.00
_cell.angle_beta   90.00
_cell.angle_gamma   90.00
#
_symmetry.space_group_name_H-M   'P 1'
#
loop_
_entity.id
_entity.type
_entity.pdbx_description
1 polymer ?
#
loop_
_entity_poly.entity_id
_entity_poly.type
_entity_poly.pdbx_seq_one_letter_code
_entity_poly.pdbx_strand_id
1 'polypeptide(L)'
;MSIYTSKESLILTLNAMCKMVKNRFRDVFGYYNTIRKELSKQNKAAKLDNELTPEEETKYISYQELMSIPGKVKKILTETYGKVFLSQSEFENLPKAKRTEYLKLVFDYVTLWLNVHYPLRLVWPSVRLTGSEDANYLQGNELHLNDFKNVRLMGPQTIQMDSTTMGLIKSYLDFLTNNLGEQPKRLLWRSYNRQPGEYNYSNTSNGFNQILPKLFLKYNGKSMSMNMIRHISESHIIQSSNYSKLTNREKNDLHAVNAFFLNHISRLGNAVFEFVLVFM
;
A
#
# COMPACT_ATOMS: atom_id res chain seq x y z
N MET A 1 22.41 21.94 33.14
CA MET A 1 22.89 20.54 33.15
C MET A 1 21.69 19.62 32.93
N SER A 2 21.62 18.95 31.79
CA SER A 2 20.57 17.96 31.49
C SER A 2 20.84 16.70 32.32
N ILE A 3 19.87 16.27 33.15
CA ILE A 3 20.03 15.14 34.08
C ILE A 3 19.85 13.79 33.37
N TYR A 4 19.50 13.77 32.07
CA TYR A 4 19.18 12.53 31.36
C TYR A 4 20.01 12.36 30.09
N THR A 5 20.80 11.30 30.06
CA THR A 5 21.77 10.98 28.98
C THR A 5 21.26 9.91 28.02
N SER A 6 20.12 9.26 28.28
CA SER A 6 19.46 8.35 27.33
C SER A 6 17.96 8.17 27.59
N LYS A 7 17.20 7.74 26.57
CA LYS A 7 15.75 7.45 26.67
C LYS A 7 15.43 6.37 27.70
N GLU A 8 16.34 5.42 27.92
CA GLU A 8 16.23 4.38 28.93
C GLU A 8 16.41 4.94 30.35
N SER A 9 17.36 5.86 30.54
CA SER A 9 17.55 6.56 31.82
C SER A 9 16.31 7.39 32.21
N LEU A 10 15.64 8.00 31.23
CA LEU A 10 14.39 8.73 31.43
C LEU A 10 13.24 7.80 31.83
N ILE A 11 13.08 6.65 31.18
CA ILE A 11 12.04 5.66 31.49
C ILE A 11 12.25 5.03 32.87
N LEU A 12 13.49 4.72 33.24
CA LEU A 12 13.84 4.21 34.57
C LEU A 12 13.56 5.23 35.67
N THR A 13 13.89 6.50 35.42
CA THR A 13 13.66 7.58 36.37
C THR A 13 12.16 7.89 36.51
N LEU A 14 11.40 7.89 35.41
CA LEU A 14 9.93 8.03 35.44
C LEU A 14 9.26 6.86 36.17
N ASN A 15 9.75 5.63 36.00
CA ASN A 15 9.22 4.47 36.74
C ASN A 15 9.55 4.53 38.24
N ALA A 16 10.74 5.02 38.60
CA ALA A 16 11.13 5.25 40.00
C ALA A 16 10.30 6.37 40.65
N MET A 17 10.11 7.50 39.94
CA MET A 17 9.23 8.58 40.38
C MET A 17 7.78 8.12 40.51
N CYS A 18 7.24 7.37 39.56
CA CYS A 18 5.89 6.79 39.63
C CYS A 18 5.71 5.87 40.85
N LYS A 19 6.75 5.12 41.26
CA LYS A 19 6.72 4.31 42.50
C LYS A 19 6.75 5.19 43.76
N MET A 20 7.53 6.26 43.79
CA MET A 20 7.62 7.18 44.94
C MET A 20 6.35 8.05 45.10
N VAL A 21 5.71 8.43 44.00
CA VAL A 21 4.51 9.28 43.95
C VAL A 21 3.22 8.49 44.24
N LYS A 22 3.24 7.16 44.06
CA LYS A 22 2.10 6.25 44.27
C LYS A 22 1.44 6.36 45.66
N ASN A 23 2.23 6.66 46.69
CA ASN A 23 1.75 6.81 48.08
C ASN A 23 1.34 8.25 48.42
N ARG A 24 1.85 9.26 47.71
CA ARG A 24 1.60 10.69 47.99
C ARG A 24 0.47 11.29 47.15
N PHE A 25 0.20 10.74 45.95
CA PHE A 25 -0.83 11.21 45.01
C PHE A 25 -1.68 10.04 44.54
N ARG A 26 -2.30 9.36 45.50
CA ARG A 26 -3.08 8.13 45.28
C ARG A 26 -4.21 8.33 44.28
N ASP A 27 -4.87 9.48 44.32
CA ASP A 27 -6.01 9.81 43.47
C ASP A 27 -5.60 10.07 42.01
N VAL A 28 -4.47 10.75 41.81
CA VAL A 28 -3.90 11.00 40.46
C VAL A 28 -3.43 9.68 39.83
N PHE A 29 -2.84 8.79 40.61
CA PHE A 29 -2.45 7.45 40.13
C PHE A 29 -3.67 6.54 39.88
N GLY A 30 -4.72 6.70 40.67
CA GLY A 30 -6.03 6.07 40.45
C GLY A 30 -6.63 6.52 39.12
N TYR A 31 -6.66 7.83 38.87
CA TYR A 31 -7.13 8.43 37.62
C TYR A 31 -6.33 7.94 36.41
N TYR A 32 -5.00 7.94 36.48
CA TYR A 32 -4.14 7.38 35.43
C TYR A 32 -4.43 5.91 35.15
N ASN A 33 -4.61 5.07 36.17
CA ASN A 33 -4.95 3.67 35.98
C ASN A 33 -6.35 3.46 35.37
N THR A 34 -7.31 4.31 35.72
CA THR A 34 -8.65 4.30 35.12
C THR A 34 -8.57 4.65 33.64
N ILE A 35 -7.86 5.73 33.28
CA ILE A 35 -7.61 6.10 31.88
C ILE A 35 -6.87 4.97 31.15
N ARG A 36 -5.81 4.41 31.74
CA ARG A 36 -5.06 3.32 31.13
C ARG A 36 -5.91 2.07 30.91
N LYS A 37 -6.80 1.73 31.84
CA LYS A 37 -7.73 0.61 31.69
C LYS A 37 -8.77 0.89 30.61
N GLU A 38 -9.27 2.13 30.53
CA GLU A 38 -10.25 2.51 29.51
C GLU A 38 -9.61 2.55 28.12
N LEU A 39 -8.40 3.06 27.98
CA LEU A 39 -7.59 2.94 26.75
C LEU A 39 -7.29 1.48 26.39
N SER A 40 -7.05 0.62 27.38
CA SER A 40 -6.85 -0.82 27.16
C SER A 40 -8.13 -1.52 26.69
N LYS A 41 -9.31 -1.14 27.22
CA LYS A 41 -10.61 -1.62 26.75
C LYS A 41 -10.92 -1.11 25.34
N GLN A 42 -10.67 0.17 25.05
CA GLN A 42 -10.82 0.75 23.71
C GLN A 42 -9.88 0.05 22.71
N ASN A 43 -8.65 -0.25 23.09
CA ASN A 43 -7.73 -1.04 22.25
C ASN A 43 -8.17 -2.50 22.07
N LYS A 44 -8.87 -3.10 23.05
CA LYS A 44 -9.50 -4.43 22.89
C LYS A 44 -10.74 -4.36 22.00
N ALA A 45 -11.55 -3.31 22.09
CA ALA A 45 -12.69 -3.08 21.21
C ALA A 45 -12.24 -2.80 19.77
N ALA A 46 -11.17 -2.02 19.58
CA ALA A 46 -10.54 -1.82 18.28
C ALA A 46 -9.95 -3.12 17.70
N LYS A 47 -9.56 -4.09 18.53
CA LYS A 47 -9.19 -5.44 18.05
C LYS A 47 -10.40 -6.24 17.55
N LEU A 48 -11.57 -6.05 18.14
CA LEU A 48 -12.83 -6.68 17.71
C LEU A 48 -13.38 -6.05 16.42
N ASP A 49 -13.19 -4.74 16.20
CA ASP A 49 -13.48 -4.06 14.92
C ASP A 49 -12.60 -4.52 13.73
N ASN A 50 -11.57 -5.34 13.98
CA ASN A 50 -10.69 -5.89 12.94
C ASN A 50 -11.02 -7.35 12.56
N GLU A 51 -12.07 -7.93 13.14
CA GLU A 51 -12.66 -9.17 12.67
C GLU A 51 -13.67 -8.83 11.58
N LEU A 52 -13.49 -9.38 10.38
CA LEU A 52 -14.44 -9.20 9.28
C LEU A 52 -15.81 -9.70 9.76
N THR A 53 -16.82 -8.85 9.69
CA THR A 53 -18.18 -9.33 9.99
C THR A 53 -18.57 -10.40 8.96
N PRO A 54 -19.49 -11.33 9.27
CA PRO A 54 -19.97 -12.32 8.28
C PRO A 54 -20.50 -11.69 6.97
N GLU A 55 -20.99 -10.45 7.04
CA GLU A 55 -21.43 -9.65 5.90
C GLU A 55 -20.24 -9.13 5.06
N GLU A 56 -19.11 -8.82 5.70
CA GLU A 56 -17.88 -8.43 5.00
C GLU A 56 -17.13 -9.63 4.42
N GLU A 57 -17.20 -10.80 5.07
CA GLU A 57 -16.64 -12.06 4.54
C GLU A 57 -17.32 -12.49 3.24
N THR A 58 -18.63 -12.28 3.10
CA THR A 58 -19.36 -12.56 1.85
C THR A 58 -19.04 -11.53 0.74
N LYS A 59 -18.81 -10.27 1.15
CA LYS A 59 -18.48 -9.16 0.26
C LYS A 59 -17.04 -9.20 -0.27
N TYR A 60 -16.09 -9.66 0.52
CA TYR A 60 -14.68 -9.67 0.17
C TYR A 60 -14.20 -11.04 -0.32
N ILE A 61 -13.00 -11.05 -0.89
CA ILE A 61 -12.27 -12.26 -1.24
C ILE A 61 -11.18 -12.48 -0.20
N SER A 62 -10.72 -13.72 -0.04
CA SER A 62 -9.62 -13.98 0.88
C SER A 62 -8.34 -13.28 0.41
N TYR A 63 -7.42 -12.99 1.34
CA TYR A 63 -6.11 -12.43 1.00
C TYR A 63 -5.33 -13.35 0.03
N GLN A 64 -5.38 -14.67 0.24
CA GLN A 64 -4.74 -15.63 -0.67
C GLN A 64 -5.32 -15.56 -2.08
N GLU A 65 -6.64 -15.45 -2.18
CA GLU A 65 -7.32 -15.28 -3.47
C GLU A 65 -6.90 -13.96 -4.12
N LEU A 66 -6.88 -12.86 -3.37
CA LEU A 66 -6.42 -11.54 -3.83
C LEU A 66 -5.01 -11.60 -4.43
N MET A 67 -4.07 -12.21 -3.71
CA MET A 67 -2.68 -12.38 -4.15
C MET A 67 -2.54 -13.30 -5.38
N SER A 68 -3.48 -14.23 -5.59
CA SER A 68 -3.46 -15.16 -6.72
C SER A 68 -3.90 -14.54 -8.06
N ILE A 69 -4.64 -13.43 -8.04
CA ILE A 69 -5.29 -12.86 -9.24
C ILE A 69 -4.28 -12.47 -10.33
N PRO A 70 -3.16 -11.78 -10.05
CA PRO A 70 -2.12 -11.55 -11.07
C PRO A 70 -1.60 -12.86 -11.68
N GLY A 71 -1.51 -13.92 -10.88
CA GLY A 71 -1.13 -15.27 -11.33
C GLY A 71 -2.10 -15.87 -12.34
N LYS A 72 -3.41 -15.58 -12.24
CA LYS A 72 -4.40 -16.01 -13.23
C LYS A 72 -4.13 -15.38 -14.60
N VAL A 73 -3.78 -14.09 -14.66
CA VAL A 73 -3.44 -13.42 -15.92
C VAL A 73 -2.11 -13.92 -16.47
N LYS A 74 -1.11 -14.10 -15.59
CA LYS A 74 0.18 -14.71 -15.96
C LYS A 74 -0.02 -16.07 -16.62
N LYS A 75 -0.89 -16.92 -16.05
CA LYS A 75 -1.21 -18.24 -16.58
C LYS A 75 -1.80 -18.15 -18.00
N ILE A 76 -2.76 -17.25 -18.24
CA ILE A 76 -3.32 -17.01 -19.58
C ILE A 76 -2.23 -16.59 -20.57
N LEU A 77 -1.33 -15.68 -20.17
CA LEU A 77 -0.22 -15.23 -21.00
C LEU A 77 0.71 -16.40 -21.35
N THR A 78 1.11 -17.20 -20.36
CA THR A 78 2.02 -18.33 -20.58
C THR A 78 1.38 -19.47 -21.38
N GLU A 79 0.11 -19.77 -21.17
CA GLU A 79 -0.59 -20.84 -21.89
C GLU A 79 -0.90 -20.44 -23.34
N THR A 80 -1.21 -19.16 -23.59
CA THR A 80 -1.57 -18.69 -24.93
C THR A 80 -0.34 -18.30 -25.76
N TYR A 81 0.69 -17.73 -25.14
CA TYR A 81 1.85 -17.14 -25.83
C TYR A 81 3.20 -17.72 -25.38
N GLY A 82 3.22 -18.72 -24.49
CA GLY A 82 4.43 -19.36 -23.97
C GLY A 82 5.14 -18.58 -22.85
N LYS A 83 5.08 -17.25 -22.86
CA LYS A 83 5.70 -16.38 -21.84
C LYS A 83 4.97 -15.06 -21.67
N VAL A 84 5.31 -14.34 -20.60
CA VAL A 84 4.71 -13.04 -20.27
C VAL A 84 5.16 -11.97 -21.26
N PHE A 85 6.47 -11.80 -21.45
CA PHE A 85 7.05 -10.80 -22.35
C PHE A 85 7.65 -11.48 -23.58
N LEU A 86 7.04 -11.23 -24.75
CA LEU A 86 7.50 -11.72 -26.04
C LEU A 86 8.68 -10.89 -26.53
N SER A 87 9.65 -11.52 -27.18
CA SER A 87 10.67 -10.83 -27.97
C SER A 87 10.04 -10.08 -29.15
N GLN A 88 10.79 -9.17 -29.76
CA GLN A 88 10.31 -8.42 -30.92
C GLN A 88 9.83 -9.34 -32.04
N SER A 89 10.61 -10.36 -32.41
CA SER A 89 10.28 -11.29 -33.49
C SER A 89 9.02 -12.11 -33.17
N GLU A 90 8.88 -12.61 -31.94
CA GLU A 90 7.68 -13.34 -31.53
C GLU A 90 6.44 -12.45 -31.55
N PHE A 91 6.56 -11.19 -31.10
CA PHE A 91 5.46 -10.24 -31.14
C PHE A 91 5.06 -9.87 -32.58
N GLU A 92 6.04 -9.69 -33.46
CA GLU A 92 5.81 -9.41 -34.88
C GLU A 92 5.25 -10.62 -35.64
N ASN A 93 5.50 -11.84 -35.18
CA ASN A 93 4.89 -13.04 -35.77
C ASN A 93 3.42 -13.22 -35.39
N LEU A 94 2.93 -12.54 -34.36
CA LEU A 94 1.51 -12.62 -33.99
C LEU A 94 0.60 -11.99 -35.06
N PRO A 95 -0.57 -12.58 -35.33
CA PRO A 95 -1.61 -11.93 -36.11
C PRO A 95 -2.00 -10.57 -35.50
N LYS A 96 -2.34 -9.59 -36.34
CA LYS A 96 -2.65 -8.21 -35.90
C LYS A 96 -3.70 -8.14 -34.78
N ALA A 97 -4.76 -8.95 -34.87
CA ALA A 97 -5.80 -9.01 -33.84
C ALA A 97 -5.25 -9.52 -32.49
N LYS A 98 -4.36 -10.53 -32.53
CA LYS A 98 -3.74 -11.13 -31.35
C LYS A 98 -2.70 -10.24 -30.68
N ARG A 99 -2.02 -9.37 -31.43
CA ARG A 99 -1.10 -8.38 -30.86
C ARG A 99 -1.82 -7.44 -29.88
N THR A 100 -2.99 -6.92 -30.26
CA THR A 100 -3.75 -6.02 -29.39
C THR A 100 -4.30 -6.74 -28.15
N GLU A 101 -4.75 -7.98 -28.31
CA GLU A 101 -5.18 -8.83 -27.18
C GLU A 101 -4.03 -9.10 -26.21
N TYR A 102 -2.86 -9.48 -26.74
CA TYR A 102 -1.64 -9.71 -25.98
C TYR A 102 -1.22 -8.47 -25.18
N LEU A 103 -1.13 -7.30 -25.81
CA LEU A 103 -0.73 -6.06 -25.14
C LEU A 103 -1.70 -5.68 -24.01
N LYS A 104 -3.00 -5.94 -24.18
CA LYS A 104 -4.00 -5.75 -23.11
C LYS A 104 -3.74 -6.69 -21.94
N LEU A 105 -3.45 -7.96 -22.20
CA LEU A 105 -3.16 -8.94 -21.14
C LEU A 105 -1.88 -8.60 -20.37
N VAL A 106 -0.83 -8.15 -21.06
CA VAL A 106 0.41 -7.69 -20.41
C VAL A 106 0.12 -6.49 -19.51
N PHE A 107 -0.63 -5.51 -20.00
CA PHE A 107 -1.01 -4.33 -19.22
C PHE A 107 -1.88 -4.69 -18.01
N ASP A 108 -2.87 -5.58 -18.19
CA ASP A 108 -3.74 -6.07 -17.12
C ASP A 108 -2.92 -6.78 -16.04
N TYR A 109 -1.96 -7.63 -16.43
CA TYR A 109 -1.07 -8.34 -15.51
C TYR A 109 -0.23 -7.40 -14.65
N VAL A 110 0.50 -6.47 -15.27
CA VAL A 110 1.35 -5.51 -14.54
C VAL A 110 0.50 -4.61 -13.64
N THR A 111 -0.64 -4.14 -14.15
CA THR A 111 -1.57 -3.32 -13.37
C THR A 111 -2.06 -4.07 -12.12
N LEU A 112 -2.55 -5.31 -12.28
CA LEU A 112 -3.02 -6.11 -11.15
C LEU A 112 -1.90 -6.42 -10.16
N TRP A 113 -0.70 -6.76 -10.65
CA TRP A 113 0.45 -7.02 -9.78
C TRP A 113 0.73 -5.83 -8.87
N LEU A 114 0.86 -4.63 -9.43
CA LEU A 114 1.18 -3.42 -8.66
C LEU A 114 0.08 -3.08 -7.65
N ASN A 115 -1.20 -3.16 -8.02
CA ASN A 115 -2.30 -2.80 -7.11
C ASN A 115 -2.52 -3.84 -6.00
N VAL A 116 -2.15 -5.10 -6.22
CA VAL A 116 -2.29 -6.17 -5.23
C VAL A 116 -1.11 -6.21 -4.26
N HIS A 117 0.12 -6.07 -4.77
CA HIS A 117 1.33 -6.12 -3.95
C HIS A 117 1.62 -4.79 -3.26
N TYR A 118 1.16 -3.69 -3.85
CA TYR A 118 1.26 -2.34 -3.28
C TYR A 118 -0.14 -1.68 -3.34
N PRO A 119 -1.05 -2.00 -2.40
CA PRO A 119 -2.42 -1.44 -2.35
C PRO A 119 -2.49 0.05 -1.95
N LEU A 120 -1.67 0.87 -2.60
CA LEU A 120 -1.57 2.31 -2.41
C LEU A 120 -2.79 2.99 -3.05
N ARG A 121 -3.26 4.08 -2.42
CA ARG A 121 -4.18 5.06 -3.07
C ARG A 121 -3.41 5.92 -4.07
N LEU A 122 -2.67 5.27 -4.95
CA LEU A 122 -1.81 5.82 -5.97
C LEU A 122 -2.42 5.53 -7.33
N VAL A 123 -2.43 6.54 -8.19
CA VAL A 123 -2.76 6.36 -9.60
C VAL A 123 -1.48 5.91 -10.29
N TRP A 124 -1.24 4.60 -10.38
CA TRP A 124 0.00 4.05 -10.97
C TRP A 124 0.40 4.63 -12.34
N PRO A 125 -0.55 4.94 -13.26
CA PRO A 125 -0.19 5.61 -14.51
C PRO A 125 0.29 7.06 -14.40
N SER A 126 0.23 7.70 -13.24
CA SER A 126 0.80 9.03 -13.02
C SER A 126 2.27 8.98 -12.59
N VAL A 127 2.78 7.82 -12.17
CA VAL A 127 4.16 7.66 -11.69
C VAL A 127 5.14 7.87 -12.84
N ARG A 128 6.04 8.85 -12.70
CA ARG A 128 7.08 9.18 -13.67
C ARG A 128 8.29 8.25 -13.54
N LEU A 129 9.01 8.06 -14.63
CA LEU A 129 10.31 7.37 -14.66
C LEU A 129 11.50 8.33 -14.53
N THR A 130 11.22 9.63 -14.40
CA THR A 130 12.21 10.69 -14.16
C THR A 130 11.87 11.42 -12.88
N GLY A 131 12.91 11.79 -12.14
CA GLY A 131 12.79 12.50 -10.86
C GLY A 131 12.02 13.82 -11.01
N SER A 132 11.12 14.08 -10.08
CA SER A 132 10.28 15.28 -10.07
C SER A 132 9.84 15.60 -8.65
N GLU A 133 10.02 16.83 -8.20
CA GLU A 133 9.55 17.25 -6.87
C GLU A 133 8.01 17.31 -6.82
N ASP A 134 7.38 17.70 -7.92
CA ASP A 134 5.91 17.88 -7.99
C ASP A 134 5.11 16.62 -8.38
N ALA A 135 5.75 15.46 -8.50
CA ALA A 135 5.08 14.25 -8.97
C ALA A 135 5.61 13.00 -8.30
N ASN A 136 4.79 11.94 -8.29
CA ASN A 136 5.29 10.62 -7.90
C ASN A 136 6.24 10.10 -8.98
N TYR A 137 7.38 9.53 -8.58
CA TYR A 137 8.34 8.97 -9.51
C TYR A 137 9.04 7.73 -8.96
N LEU A 138 9.53 6.90 -9.86
CA LEU A 138 10.33 5.72 -9.53
C LEU A 138 11.79 6.00 -9.93
N GLN A 139 12.71 5.92 -8.97
CA GLN A 139 14.15 6.05 -9.20
C GLN A 139 14.88 4.85 -8.61
N GLY A 140 15.54 4.07 -9.47
CA GLY A 140 16.12 2.80 -9.03
C GLY A 140 15.03 1.86 -8.49
N ASN A 141 15.14 1.50 -7.21
CA ASN A 141 14.14 0.69 -6.50
C ASN A 141 13.24 1.54 -5.56
N GLU A 142 13.40 2.86 -5.59
CA GLU A 142 12.71 3.78 -4.68
C GLU A 142 11.51 4.42 -5.38
N LEU A 143 10.33 4.18 -4.84
CA LEU A 143 9.11 4.85 -5.24
C LEU A 143 8.91 6.09 -4.36
N HIS A 144 9.10 7.26 -4.95
CA HIS A 144 8.89 8.55 -4.31
C HIS A 144 7.45 9.02 -4.52
N LEU A 145 6.80 9.34 -3.41
CA LEU A 145 5.38 9.66 -3.32
C LEU A 145 5.23 11.12 -2.88
N ASN A 146 5.38 12.03 -3.85
CA ASN A 146 5.35 13.48 -3.64
C ASN A 146 4.00 14.13 -4.00
N ASP A 147 3.17 13.46 -4.80
CA ASP A 147 1.86 13.96 -5.24
C ASP A 147 0.80 12.85 -5.11
N PHE A 148 0.43 12.54 -3.87
CA PHE A 148 -0.67 11.63 -3.57
C PHE A 148 -1.58 12.21 -2.48
N LYS A 149 -2.79 11.67 -2.36
CA LYS A 149 -3.87 12.26 -1.54
C LYS A 149 -3.49 12.59 -0.09
N ASN A 150 -2.52 11.88 0.50
CA ASN A 150 -2.14 12.09 1.90
C ASN A 150 -0.79 12.83 2.09
N VAL A 151 -0.10 13.27 1.03
CA VAL A 151 1.17 14.05 1.15
C VAL A 151 0.97 15.29 2.00
N ARG A 152 -0.17 15.96 1.87
CA ARG A 152 -0.48 17.17 2.66
C ARG A 152 -0.53 16.93 4.17
N LEU A 153 -0.73 15.68 4.60
CA LEU A 153 -0.82 15.29 6.01
C LEU A 153 0.46 14.64 6.53
N MET A 154 1.20 13.93 5.67
CA MET A 154 2.34 13.08 6.07
C MET A 154 3.68 13.52 5.46
N GLY A 155 3.68 14.54 4.61
CA GLY A 155 4.84 14.94 3.82
C GLY A 155 5.15 13.97 2.67
N PRO A 156 6.19 14.28 1.86
CA PRO A 156 6.77 13.38 0.88
C PRO A 156 7.27 12.10 1.55
N GLN A 157 7.20 10.99 0.82
CA GLN A 157 7.53 9.68 1.36
C GLN A 157 8.20 8.81 0.30
N THR A 158 9.01 7.85 0.75
CA THR A 158 9.71 6.91 -0.13
C THR A 158 9.42 5.48 0.29
N ILE A 159 9.03 4.64 -0.67
CA ILE A 159 8.81 3.21 -0.49
C ILE A 159 9.90 2.45 -1.25
N GLN A 160 10.57 1.52 -0.55
CA GLN A 160 11.48 0.57 -1.18
C GLN A 160 10.70 -0.56 -1.81
N MET A 161 10.90 -0.74 -3.11
CA MET A 161 10.25 -1.80 -3.88
C MET A 161 11.04 -3.09 -3.78
N ASP A 162 10.35 -4.21 -3.56
CA ASP A 162 10.94 -5.53 -3.51
C ASP A 162 11.54 -5.96 -4.87
N SER A 163 12.51 -6.87 -4.82
CA SER A 163 13.25 -7.32 -6.01
C SER A 163 12.38 -8.02 -7.04
N THR A 164 11.30 -8.69 -6.62
CA THR A 164 10.38 -9.40 -7.52
C THR A 164 9.57 -8.39 -8.33
N THR A 165 9.00 -7.39 -7.66
CA THR A 165 8.24 -6.32 -8.33
C THR A 165 9.14 -5.46 -9.20
N MET A 166 10.35 -5.15 -8.75
CA MET A 166 11.32 -4.43 -9.59
C MET A 166 11.78 -5.24 -10.79
N GLY A 167 11.94 -6.56 -10.64
CA GLY A 167 12.22 -7.46 -11.77
C GLY A 167 11.10 -7.40 -12.82
N LEU A 168 9.83 -7.45 -12.37
CA LEU A 168 8.68 -7.32 -13.26
C LEU A 168 8.66 -5.97 -13.98
N ILE A 169 8.87 -4.87 -13.26
CA ILE A 169 8.88 -3.51 -13.84
C ILE A 169 9.99 -3.39 -14.89
N LYS A 170 11.20 -3.84 -14.57
CA LYS A 170 12.32 -3.79 -15.52
C LYS A 170 12.00 -4.59 -16.77
N SER A 171 11.55 -5.84 -16.64
CA SER A 171 11.16 -6.65 -17.80
C SER A 171 10.04 -6.02 -18.64
N TYR A 172 9.10 -5.34 -17.99
CA TYR A 172 8.03 -4.63 -18.68
C TYR A 172 8.54 -3.39 -19.43
N LEU A 173 9.38 -2.57 -18.80
CA LEU A 173 9.97 -1.40 -19.43
C LEU A 173 10.91 -1.81 -20.58
N ASP A 174 11.72 -2.84 -20.38
CA ASP A 174 12.59 -3.41 -21.42
C ASP A 174 11.77 -3.95 -22.60
N PHE A 175 10.64 -4.60 -22.34
CA PHE A 175 9.71 -5.03 -23.39
C PHE A 175 9.17 -3.84 -24.18
N LEU A 176 8.77 -2.77 -23.50
CA LEU A 176 8.29 -1.55 -24.17
C LEU A 176 9.38 -0.90 -25.01
N THR A 177 10.59 -0.72 -24.48
CA THR A 177 11.67 -0.01 -25.17
C THR A 177 12.31 -0.83 -26.28
N ASN A 178 12.67 -2.07 -25.98
CA ASN A 178 13.52 -2.86 -26.86
C ASN A 178 12.68 -3.68 -27.85
N ASN A 179 11.45 -4.07 -27.48
CA ASN A 179 10.65 -4.97 -28.31
C ASN A 179 9.52 -4.24 -29.05
N LEU A 180 8.99 -3.15 -28.48
CA LEU A 180 8.00 -2.30 -29.14
C LEU A 180 8.57 -1.00 -29.69
N GLY A 181 9.81 -0.63 -29.34
CA GLY A 181 10.45 0.62 -29.77
C GLY A 181 9.89 1.87 -29.09
N GLU A 182 9.21 1.71 -27.95
CA GLU A 182 8.52 2.81 -27.25
C GLU A 182 9.46 3.52 -26.27
N GLN A 183 9.15 4.77 -25.93
CA GLN A 183 9.91 5.55 -24.94
C GLN A 183 9.00 5.96 -23.78
N PRO A 184 8.77 5.06 -22.80
CA PRO A 184 7.84 5.32 -21.72
C PRO A 184 8.33 6.46 -20.83
N LYS A 185 7.49 7.47 -20.61
CA LYS A 185 7.76 8.55 -19.64
C LYS A 185 7.20 8.24 -18.24
N ARG A 186 6.28 7.28 -18.17
CA ARG A 186 5.55 6.87 -16.96
C ARG A 186 5.53 5.36 -16.84
N LEU A 187 5.37 4.89 -15.60
CA LEU A 187 5.50 3.48 -15.25
C LEU A 187 4.49 2.59 -15.98
N LEU A 188 3.21 2.97 -16.00
CA LEU A 188 2.18 2.25 -16.77
C LEU A 188 1.95 2.93 -18.11
N TRP A 189 2.62 2.42 -19.14
CA TRP A 189 2.55 2.89 -20.51
C TRP A 189 1.77 1.90 -21.40
N ARG A 190 0.80 2.38 -22.17
CA ARG A 190 0.05 1.51 -23.09
C ARG A 190 0.49 1.76 -24.52
N SER A 191 0.59 0.67 -25.29
CA SER A 191 0.63 0.73 -26.75
C SER A 191 -0.57 -0.09 -27.25
N TYR A 192 -1.53 0.56 -27.89
CA TYR A 192 -2.67 -0.13 -28.51
C TYR A 192 -2.78 0.32 -29.96
N ASN A 193 -2.92 -0.63 -30.89
CA ASN A 193 -3.03 -0.34 -32.32
C ASN A 193 -1.93 0.61 -32.85
N ARG A 194 -0.68 0.47 -32.36
CA ARG A 194 0.47 1.34 -32.69
C ARG A 194 0.27 2.82 -32.31
N GLN A 195 -0.66 3.12 -31.43
CA GLN A 195 -0.71 4.39 -30.72
C GLN A 195 -0.11 4.19 -29.35
N PRO A 196 1.19 4.47 -29.18
CA PRO A 196 1.72 4.70 -27.86
C PRO A 196 1.01 5.88 -27.24
N GLY A 197 0.64 5.72 -25.99
CA GLY A 197 0.07 6.81 -25.26
C GLY A 197 0.10 6.54 -23.79
N GLU A 198 0.18 7.64 -23.07
CA GLU A 198 -0.16 7.63 -21.66
C GLU A 198 -1.58 7.07 -21.50
N TYR A 199 -1.76 6.31 -20.43
CA TYR A 199 -3.10 6.01 -19.98
C TYR A 199 -3.75 7.33 -19.56
N ASN A 200 -4.79 7.77 -20.27
CA ASN A 200 -5.52 8.98 -19.91
C ASN A 200 -6.42 8.69 -18.69
N TYR A 201 -5.85 8.86 -17.49
CA TYR A 201 -6.55 8.71 -16.22
C TYR A 201 -7.38 9.94 -15.82
N SER A 202 -7.23 11.08 -16.50
CA SER A 202 -7.97 12.31 -16.23
C SER A 202 -9.35 12.33 -16.91
N ASN A 203 -9.61 11.43 -17.85
CA ASN A 203 -10.95 11.27 -18.44
C ASN A 203 -11.89 10.58 -17.43
N THR A 204 -12.89 11.31 -16.95
CA THR A 204 -13.88 10.86 -15.96
C THR A 204 -14.71 9.64 -16.39
N SER A 205 -14.84 9.38 -17.69
CA SER A 205 -15.53 8.20 -18.23
C SER A 205 -14.69 6.92 -18.25
N ASN A 206 -13.36 7.03 -18.12
CA ASN A 206 -12.40 5.92 -18.15
C ASN A 206 -11.28 6.11 -17.10
N GLY A 207 -11.60 6.70 -15.95
CA GLY A 207 -10.61 6.91 -14.89
C GLY A 207 -10.04 5.58 -14.41
N PHE A 208 -8.77 5.57 -13.96
CA PHE A 208 -8.09 4.36 -13.46
C PHE A 208 -8.89 3.65 -12.34
N ASN A 209 -9.62 4.44 -11.53
CA ASN A 209 -10.54 3.97 -10.49
C ASN A 209 -11.70 3.10 -11.01
N GLN A 210 -12.05 3.17 -12.30
CA GLN A 210 -13.07 2.33 -12.93
C GLN A 210 -12.47 1.10 -13.64
N ILE A 211 -11.18 1.14 -14.01
CA ILE A 211 -10.51 0.00 -14.62
C ILE A 211 -10.23 -1.09 -13.61
N LEU A 212 -9.67 -0.73 -12.46
CA LEU A 212 -9.28 -1.73 -11.46
C LEU A 212 -10.47 -2.64 -11.06
N PRO A 213 -11.67 -2.11 -10.75
CA PRO A 213 -12.83 -2.96 -10.48
C PRO A 213 -13.24 -3.85 -11.65
N LYS A 214 -13.16 -3.35 -12.90
CA LYS A 214 -13.45 -4.14 -14.12
C LYS A 214 -12.43 -5.27 -14.33
N LEU A 215 -11.15 -5.04 -14.06
CA LEU A 215 -10.12 -6.09 -14.14
C LEU A 215 -10.38 -7.19 -13.12
N PHE A 216 -10.69 -6.82 -11.88
CA PHE A 216 -11.05 -7.77 -10.85
C PHE A 216 -12.32 -8.56 -11.20
N LEU A 217 -13.34 -7.90 -11.74
CA LEU A 217 -14.53 -8.58 -12.24
C LEU A 217 -14.19 -9.59 -13.35
N LYS A 218 -13.34 -9.20 -14.31
CA LYS A 218 -12.91 -10.04 -15.43
C LYS A 218 -12.17 -11.31 -14.99
N TYR A 219 -11.25 -11.20 -14.03
CA TYR A 219 -10.35 -12.31 -13.65
C TYR A 219 -10.77 -13.05 -12.38
N ASN A 220 -11.68 -12.48 -11.60
CA ASN A 220 -12.12 -13.05 -10.33
C ASN A 220 -13.64 -13.14 -10.18
N GLY A 221 -14.43 -12.63 -11.11
CA GLY A 221 -15.89 -12.63 -11.02
C GLY A 221 -16.47 -11.69 -9.96
N LYS A 222 -15.63 -11.06 -9.13
CA LYS A 222 -16.02 -10.05 -8.13
C LYS A 222 -15.29 -8.74 -8.41
N SER A 223 -16.05 -7.66 -8.48
CA SER A 223 -15.52 -6.30 -8.64
C SER A 223 -14.87 -5.82 -7.34
N MET A 224 -13.63 -5.33 -7.41
CA MET A 224 -12.87 -4.85 -6.26
C MET A 224 -12.45 -3.40 -6.42
N SER A 225 -12.79 -2.56 -5.44
CA SER A 225 -12.25 -1.20 -5.35
C SER A 225 -10.90 -1.21 -4.63
N MET A 226 -10.09 -0.18 -4.85
CA MET A 226 -8.83 -0.01 -4.13
C MET A 226 -9.01 -0.06 -2.61
N ASN A 227 -10.09 0.53 -2.08
CA ASN A 227 -10.36 0.47 -0.63
C ASN A 227 -10.62 -0.94 -0.12
N MET A 228 -11.25 -1.81 -0.93
CA MET A 228 -11.52 -3.20 -0.54
C MET A 228 -10.23 -4.03 -0.54
N ILE A 229 -9.40 -3.90 -1.59
CA ILE A 229 -8.08 -4.55 -1.68
C ILE A 229 -7.26 -4.18 -0.45
N ARG A 230 -7.22 -2.88 -0.15
CA ARG A 230 -6.51 -2.31 0.98
C ARG A 230 -6.98 -2.86 2.32
N HIS A 231 -8.29 -2.92 2.53
CA HIS A 231 -8.87 -3.49 3.75
C HIS A 231 -8.48 -4.96 3.93
N ILE A 232 -8.56 -5.77 2.87
CA ILE A 232 -8.14 -7.17 2.91
C ILE A 232 -6.66 -7.31 3.29
N SER A 233 -5.78 -6.50 2.70
CA SER A 233 -4.35 -6.50 3.02
C SER A 233 -4.07 -6.05 4.45
N GLU A 234 -4.76 -5.00 4.94
CA GLU A 234 -4.65 -4.51 6.32
C GLU A 234 -5.11 -5.57 7.33
N SER A 235 -6.32 -6.12 7.14
CA SER A 235 -6.86 -7.18 8.00
C SER A 235 -5.91 -8.38 8.07
N HIS A 236 -5.34 -8.81 6.95
CA HIS A 236 -4.39 -9.92 6.93
C HIS A 236 -3.14 -9.63 7.78
N ILE A 237 -2.60 -8.42 7.70
CA ILE A 237 -1.42 -8.05 8.49
C ILE A 237 -1.77 -8.00 9.98
N ILE A 238 -2.89 -7.38 10.35
CA ILE A 238 -3.34 -7.26 11.74
C ILE A 238 -3.58 -8.65 12.36
N GLN A 239 -4.17 -9.57 11.59
CA GLN A 239 -4.44 -10.95 11.99
C GLN A 239 -3.18 -11.84 11.97
N SER A 240 -2.05 -11.37 11.42
CA SER A 240 -0.83 -12.15 11.38
C SER A 240 -0.26 -12.41 12.79
N SER A 241 0.29 -13.61 12.99
CA SER A 241 0.90 -14.00 14.28
C SER A 241 2.07 -13.08 14.66
N ASN A 242 2.78 -12.54 13.67
CA ASN A 242 3.89 -11.62 13.85
C ASN A 242 3.42 -10.23 14.32
N TYR A 243 2.26 -9.76 13.87
CA TYR A 243 1.73 -8.47 14.29
C TYR A 243 1.53 -8.39 15.81
N SER A 244 1.13 -9.49 16.45
CA SER A 244 1.00 -9.54 17.92
C SER A 244 2.34 -9.30 18.65
N LYS A 245 3.47 -9.68 18.02
CA LYS A 245 4.84 -9.60 18.54
C LYS A 245 5.52 -8.26 18.31
N LEU A 246 4.99 -7.42 17.42
CA LEU A 246 5.54 -6.09 17.14
C LEU A 246 5.30 -5.11 18.29
N THR A 247 6.29 -4.27 18.57
CA THR A 247 6.16 -3.12 19.47
C THR A 247 5.16 -2.11 18.93
N ASN A 248 4.62 -1.22 19.76
CA ASN A 248 3.72 -0.17 19.28
C ASN A 248 4.39 0.76 18.26
N ARG A 249 5.70 0.95 18.34
CA ARG A 249 6.46 1.71 17.34
C ARG A 249 6.52 0.96 16.01
N GLU A 250 6.89 -0.32 16.01
CA GLU A 250 6.93 -1.12 14.79
C GLU A 250 5.54 -1.34 14.18
N LYS A 251 4.50 -1.44 15.02
CA LYS A 251 3.11 -1.42 14.57
C LYS A 251 2.78 -0.09 13.91
N ASN A 252 3.16 1.03 14.51
CA ASN A 252 2.94 2.34 13.93
C ASN A 252 3.76 2.56 12.65
N ASP A 253 4.99 2.05 12.56
CA ASP A 253 5.83 2.14 11.36
C ASP A 253 5.30 1.23 10.24
N LEU A 254 4.88 0.01 10.58
CA LEU A 254 4.20 -0.91 9.66
C LEU A 254 2.85 -0.34 9.21
N HIS A 255 2.12 0.26 10.14
CA HIS A 255 0.91 1.02 9.85
C HIS A 255 1.18 2.37 9.25
N ALA A 256 2.41 2.90 9.17
CA ALA A 256 2.76 4.17 8.55
C ALA A 256 3.17 3.96 7.09
N VAL A 257 3.96 2.91 6.82
CA VAL A 257 4.08 2.30 5.49
C VAL A 257 2.69 1.93 4.97
N ASN A 258 1.83 1.43 5.86
CA ASN A 258 0.42 1.24 5.59
C ASN A 258 -0.49 2.43 6.02
N ALA A 259 0.00 3.64 6.38
CA ALA A 259 -0.87 4.79 6.76
C ALA A 259 -1.08 5.69 5.54
N PHE A 260 -0.21 5.54 4.55
CA PHE A 260 -0.62 5.56 3.15
C PHE A 260 -1.97 4.85 2.91
N PHE A 261 -2.27 3.85 3.72
CA PHE A 261 -3.47 3.04 3.71
C PHE A 261 -4.49 3.40 4.82
N LEU A 262 -4.30 4.31 5.78
CA LEU A 262 -5.38 4.69 6.72
C LEU A 262 -5.48 6.20 6.91
N ASN A 263 -6.65 6.72 6.56
CA ASN A 263 -7.11 8.02 7.04
C ASN A 263 -8.11 7.74 8.17
N HIS A 264 -7.62 7.35 9.36
CA HIS A 264 -8.38 7.42 10.62
C HIS A 264 -7.60 7.13 11.94
N ILE A 265 -6.27 7.03 11.94
CA ILE A 265 -5.51 6.84 13.20
C ILE A 265 -4.47 7.96 13.39
N SER A 266 -4.91 9.22 13.35
CA SER A 266 -4.06 10.35 13.77
C SER A 266 -4.72 11.29 14.78
N ARG A 267 -5.97 11.04 15.19
CA ARG A 267 -6.65 11.88 16.20
C ARG A 267 -6.48 11.43 17.66
N LEU A 268 -5.88 10.27 17.92
CA LEU A 268 -5.74 9.75 19.29
C LEU A 268 -4.31 9.82 19.85
N GLY A 269 -3.30 10.03 19.00
CA GLY A 269 -1.89 10.13 19.43
C GLY A 269 -1.48 11.49 19.99
N ASN A 270 -2.05 12.59 19.47
CA ASN A 270 -1.67 13.94 19.87
C ASN A 270 -2.37 14.43 21.15
N ALA A 271 -3.54 13.88 21.49
CA ALA A 271 -4.28 14.27 22.70
C ALA A 271 -3.58 13.81 24.00
N VAL A 272 -2.75 12.76 23.94
CA VAL A 272 -2.01 12.24 25.11
C VAL A 272 -0.68 12.98 25.31
N PHE A 273 -0.11 13.55 24.24
CA PHE A 273 1.15 14.29 24.33
C PHE A 273 0.97 15.73 24.82
N GLU A 274 -0.14 16.39 24.46
CA GLU A 274 -0.43 17.74 24.97
C GLU A 274 -0.83 17.76 26.45
N PHE A 275 -1.41 16.68 26.99
CA PHE A 275 -1.84 16.66 28.40
C PHE A 275 -0.68 16.61 29.41
N VAL A 276 0.48 16.08 29.00
CA VAL A 276 1.66 15.95 29.88
C VAL A 276 2.51 17.22 29.89
N LEU A 277 2.47 18.02 28.82
CA LEU A 277 3.19 19.29 28.72
C LEU A 277 2.46 20.47 29.38
N VAL A 278 1.14 20.38 29.58
CA VAL A 278 0.34 21.43 30.22
C VAL A 278 0.34 21.35 31.76
N PHE A 279 0.84 20.26 32.34
CA PHE A 279 0.91 20.04 33.80
C PHE A 279 2.33 19.86 34.36
N MET A 280 3.36 20.27 33.61
CA MET A 280 4.71 20.56 34.13
C MET A 280 4.99 22.05 34.04
#